data_AF-A0A076H2V7-F1
#
_entry.id   AF-A0A076H2V7-F1
#
_cell.length_a   1.000
_cell.length_b   1.000
_cell.length_c   1.000
_cell.angle_alpha   90.00
_cell.angle_beta   90.00
_cell.angle_gamma   90.00
#
_symmetry.space_group_name_H-M   'P 1'
#
loop_
_entity.id
_entity.type
_entity.pdbx_description
1 polymer ?
#
loop_
_entity_poly.entity_id
_entity_poly.type
_entity_poly.pdbx_seq_one_letter_code
_entity_poly.pdbx_strand_id
1 'polypeptide(L)'
;MAEGWLTDRERYWVARFHRDERSWQRDPRVFVDYGREMPAGEPALLKSRRYLRQSDATALWKALRSSGWVQTSPAWGDDSVA
;
A
#
# COMPACT_ATOMS: atom_id res chain seq x y z
N MET A 1 -4.39 5.73 -10.03
CA MET A 1 -4.12 5.93 -8.59
C MET A 1 -2.65 6.25 -8.43
N ALA A 2 -2.29 7.47 -8.00
CA ALA A 2 -0.94 7.71 -7.47
C ALA A 2 -0.70 6.77 -6.28
N GLU A 3 0.54 6.67 -5.80
CA GLU A 3 0.82 5.89 -4.59
C GLU A 3 -0.17 6.24 -3.48
N GLY A 4 -0.68 5.22 -2.79
CA GLY A 4 -1.74 5.38 -1.80
C GLY A 4 -1.56 4.47 -0.60
N TRP A 5 -1.86 5.00 0.57
CA TRP A 5 -1.67 4.32 1.85
C TRP A 5 -2.99 4.24 2.61
N LEU A 6 -3.36 3.05 3.08
CA LEU A 6 -4.47 2.84 3.99
C LEU A 6 -3.98 2.21 5.28
N THR A 7 -4.60 2.54 6.41
CA THR A 7 -4.41 1.84 7.68
C THR A 7 -5.74 1.35 8.23
N ASP A 8 -5.71 0.26 8.97
CA ASP A 8 -6.89 -0.29 9.61
C ASP A 8 -7.35 0.59 10.79
N ARG A 9 -8.51 0.27 11.35
CA ARG A 9 -9.13 1.07 12.41
C ARG A 9 -8.26 1.17 13.67
N GLU A 10 -7.48 0.14 13.96
CA GLU A 10 -6.57 0.09 15.11
C GLU A 10 -5.20 0.74 14.81
N ARG A 11 -4.98 1.23 13.59
CA ARG A 11 -3.71 1.79 13.11
C ARG A 11 -2.54 0.83 13.25
N TYR A 12 -2.82 -0.47 13.19
CA TYR A 12 -1.88 -1.54 13.41
C TYR A 12 -1.36 -2.13 12.10
N TRP A 13 -2.25 -2.26 11.11
CA TRP A 13 -1.91 -2.72 9.79
C TRP A 13 -2.00 -1.58 8.79
N VAL A 14 -1.08 -1.61 7.83
CA VAL A 14 -1.00 -0.65 6.75
C VAL A 14 -0.93 -1.40 5.42
N ALA A 15 -1.64 -0.87 4.43
CA ALA A 15 -1.65 -1.32 3.05
C ALA A 15 -1.12 -0.20 2.15
N ARG A 16 0.01 -0.44 1.48
CA ARG A 16 0.61 0.46 0.49
C ARG A 16 0.27 -0.02 -0.91
N PHE A 17 -0.32 0.86 -1.71
CA PHE A 17 -0.65 0.64 -3.11
C PHE A 17 0.30 1.48 -3.96
N HIS A 18 1.17 0.83 -4.73
CA HIS A 18 2.08 1.52 -5.65
C HIS A 18 2.10 0.86 -7.03
N ARG A 19 2.32 1.68 -8.06
CA ARG A 19 2.26 1.22 -9.44
C ARG A 19 3.51 0.44 -9.77
N ASP A 20 3.36 -0.59 -10.60
CA ASP A 20 4.49 -1.10 -11.34
C ASP A 20 4.75 -0.22 -12.56
N GLU A 21 5.71 0.70 -12.46
CA GLU A 21 6.05 1.64 -13.52
C GLU A 21 6.48 0.94 -14.82
N ARG A 22 7.09 -0.24 -14.71
CA ARG A 22 7.59 -0.99 -15.88
C ARG A 22 6.46 -1.53 -16.74
N SER A 23 5.38 -2.00 -16.12
CA SER A 23 4.23 -2.56 -16.83
C SER A 23 3.12 -1.53 -17.09
N TRP A 24 3.17 -0.35 -16.46
CA TRP A 24 2.07 0.61 -16.44
C TRP A 24 1.49 0.98 -17.80
N GLN A 25 2.32 1.11 -18.84
CA GLN A 25 1.87 1.52 -20.17
C GLN A 25 1.16 0.41 -20.95
N ARG A 26 1.38 -0.87 -20.61
CA ARG A 26 0.88 -2.03 -21.39
C ARG A 26 -0.14 -2.86 -20.61
N ASP A 27 0.16 -3.15 -19.35
CA ASP A 27 -0.72 -3.90 -18.44
C ASP A 27 -0.65 -3.22 -17.07
N PRO A 28 -1.49 -2.20 -16.80
CA PRO A 28 -1.43 -1.43 -15.57
C PRO A 28 -1.61 -2.32 -14.33
N ARG A 29 -0.53 -2.48 -13.57
CA ARG A 29 -0.51 -3.27 -12.35
C ARG A 29 -0.04 -2.49 -11.14
N VAL A 30 -0.46 -2.98 -9.99
CA VAL A 30 -0.26 -2.36 -8.69
C VAL A 30 0.25 -3.41 -7.73
N PHE A 31 1.34 -3.10 -7.05
CA PHE A 31 1.78 -3.82 -5.88
C PHE A 31 0.98 -3.34 -4.67
N VAL A 32 0.46 -4.28 -3.90
CA VAL A 32 -0.22 -4.03 -2.64
C VAL A 32 0.56 -4.70 -1.53
N ASP A 33 1.25 -3.88 -0.75
CA ASP A 33 2.09 -4.29 0.36
C ASP A 33 1.33 -4.17 1.67
N TYR A 34 1.15 -5.29 2.34
CA TYR A 34 0.59 -5.34 3.68
C TYR A 34 1.70 -5.50 4.69
N GLY A 35 1.73 -4.62 5.66
CA GLY A 35 2.72 -4.66 6.72
C GLY A 35 2.38 -3.69 7.82
N ARG A 36 3.38 -3.39 8.63
CA ARG A 36 3.31 -2.37 9.67
C ARG A 36 4.68 -1.77 9.89
N GLU A 37 4.70 -0.52 10.33
CA GLU A 37 5.90 0.05 10.94
C GLU A 37 6.28 -0.76 12.17
N MET A 38 7.59 -0.91 12.35
CA MET A 38 8.16 -1.44 13.57
C MET A 38 8.63 -0.27 14.44
N PRO A 39 8.66 -0.41 15.78
CA PRO A 39 9.17 0.62 16.67
C PRO A 39 10.61 1.03 16.32
N ALA A 40 11.03 2.22 16.78
CA ALA A 40 12.41 2.66 16.75
C ALA A 40 13.07 2.72 15.34
N GLY A 41 12.29 2.93 14.29
CA GLY A 41 12.80 3.08 12.92
C GLY A 41 13.30 1.77 12.29
N GLU A 42 12.94 0.63 12.89
CA GLU A 42 13.20 -0.67 12.30
C GLU A 42 12.49 -0.82 10.95
N PRO A 43 13.03 -1.64 10.02
CA PRO A 43 12.38 -1.91 8.75
C PRO A 43 10.94 -2.40 8.96
N ALA A 44 10.02 -1.89 8.15
CA ALA A 44 8.63 -2.31 8.20
C ALA A 44 8.52 -3.83 8.01
N LEU A 45 7.70 -4.46 8.84
CA LEU A 45 7.41 -5.88 8.71
C LEU A 45 6.44 -6.06 7.53
N LEU A 46 6.99 -6.42 6.37
CA LEU A 46 6.19 -6.82 5.21
C LEU A 46 5.58 -8.20 5.46
N LYS A 47 4.28 -8.25 5.75
CA LYS A 47 3.55 -9.50 5.94
C LYS A 47 3.25 -10.20 4.61
N SER A 48 2.88 -9.44 3.59
CA SER A 48 2.62 -9.99 2.24
C SER A 48 2.64 -8.90 1.18
N ARG A 49 2.98 -9.29 -0.05
CA ARG A 49 2.88 -8.46 -1.26
C ARG A 49 1.94 -9.15 -2.24
N ARG A 50 0.92 -8.43 -2.73
CA ARG A 50 0.04 -8.87 -3.82
C ARG A 50 0.35 -8.07 -5.07
N TYR A 51 0.28 -8.71 -6.23
CA TYR A 51 0.45 -8.04 -7.52
C TYR A 51 -0.85 -8.15 -8.31
N LEU A 52 -1.54 -7.02 -8.44
CA LEU A 52 -2.91 -6.96 -8.93
C LEU A 52 -3.00 -6.10 -10.18
N ARG A 53 -3.97 -6.40 -11.05
CA ARG A 53 -4.38 -5.44 -12.08
C ARG A 53 -4.93 -4.18 -11.42
N GLN A 54 -4.82 -3.05 -12.11
CA GLN A 54 -5.30 -1.76 -11.60
C GLN A 54 -6.79 -1.82 -11.18
N SER A 55 -7.64 -2.51 -11.94
CA SER A 55 -9.06 -2.70 -11.60
C SER A 55 -9.25 -3.38 -10.25
N ASP A 56 -8.52 -4.47 -10.01
CA ASP A 56 -8.62 -5.28 -8.79
C ASP A 56 -8.04 -4.54 -7.59
N ALA A 57 -6.93 -3.82 -7.79
CA ALA A 57 -6.38 -2.92 -6.78
C ALA A 57 -7.36 -1.79 -6.41
N THR A 58 -8.08 -1.23 -7.39
CA THR A 58 -9.12 -0.23 -7.15
C THR A 58 -10.27 -0.80 -6.33
N ALA A 59 -10.72 -2.02 -6.68
CA ALA A 59 -11.79 -2.70 -5.97
C ALA A 59 -11.38 -2.99 -4.52
N LEU A 60 -10.14 -3.48 -4.32
CA LEU A 60 -9.58 -3.72 -3.00
C LEU A 60 -9.48 -2.45 -2.16
N TRP A 61 -9.00 -1.34 -2.74
CA TRP A 61 -8.98 -0.03 -2.06
C TRP A 61 -10.36 0.38 -1.56
N LYS A 62 -11.38 0.31 -2.43
CA LYS A 62 -12.76 0.65 -2.07
C LYS A 62 -13.32 -0.28 -0.99
N ALA A 63 -13.03 -1.57 -1.08
CA ALA A 63 -13.46 -2.56 -0.10
C ALA A 63 -12.85 -2.30 1.29
N LEU A 64 -11.54 -2.04 1.36
CA LEU A 64 -10.85 -1.68 2.61
C LEU A 64 -11.44 -0.40 3.20
N ARG A 65 -11.65 0.64 2.38
CA ARG A 65 -12.28 1.87 2.84
C ARG A 65 -13.70 1.65 3.39
N SER A 66 -14.46 0.76 2.75
CA SER A 66 -15.82 0.43 3.18
C SER A 66 -15.83 -0.40 4.47
N SER A 67 -14.77 -1.14 4.77
CA SER A 67 -14.60 -1.88 6.03
C SER A 67 -14.00 -1.04 7.17
N GLY A 68 -13.80 0.27 6.94
CA GLY A 68 -13.33 1.21 7.96
C GLY A 68 -11.84 1.49 7.94
N TRP A 69 -11.11 1.04 6.91
CA TRP A 69 -9.74 1.51 6.69
C TRP A 69 -9.74 2.96 6.24
N VAL A 70 -8.78 3.72 6.74
CA VAL A 70 -8.66 5.16 6.47
C VAL A 70 -7.35 5.45 5.77
N GLN A 71 -7.33 6.54 5.00
CA GLN A 71 -6.11 6.99 4.36
C GLN A 71 -5.12 7.50 5.42
N THR A 72 -3.85 7.19 5.23
CA THR A 72 -2.76 7.60 6.13
C THR A 72 -1.59 8.20 5.35
N SER A 73 -0.71 8.89 6.06
CA SER A 73 0.61 9.25 5.53
C SER A 73 1.43 7.98 5.23
N PRO A 74 2.45 8.06 4.36
CA PRO A 74 3.39 6.96 4.15
C PRO A 74 3.92 6.44 5.49
N ALA A 75 3.82 5.12 5.69
CA ALA A 75 4.31 4.48 6.90
C ALA A 75 5.73 3.92 6.69
N TRP A 76 6.16 3.66 5.46
CA TRP A 76 7.55 3.24 5.21
C TRP A 76 7.93 3.44 3.75
N GLY A 77 9.22 3.26 3.46
CA GLY A 77 9.72 3.51 2.11
C GLY A 77 9.64 4.98 1.79
N ASP A 78 10.43 5.75 2.54
CA ASP A 78 10.81 7.10 2.15
C ASP A 78 11.55 7.01 0.81
N ASP A 79 11.03 7.69 -0.20
CA ASP A 79 11.81 8.03 -1.39
C ASP A 79 12.48 9.37 -1.10
N SER A 80 13.53 9.34 -0.28
CA SER A 80 14.58 10.35 -0.24
C SER A 80 15.80 9.76 0.46
N VAL A 81 16.73 9.33 -0.39
CA VAL A 81 18.16 9.45 -0.14
C VAL A 81 18.49 10.77 0.59
N ALA A 82 19.29 10.66 1.65
CA ALA A 82 20.17 11.77 2.06
C ALA A 82 21.35 11.87 1.09
#